data_AF-A0AAN8XWD5-F1
#
_entry.id   AF-A0AAN8XWD5-F1
#
_cell.length_a   1.000
_cell.length_b   1.000
_cell.length_c   1.000
_cell.angle_alpha   90.00
_cell.angle_beta   90.00
_cell.angle_gamma   90.00
#
_symmetry.space_group_name_H-M   'P 1'
#
loop_
_entity.id
_entity.type
_entity.pdbx_description
1 polymer ?
#
loop_
_entity_poly.entity_id
_entity_poly.type
_entity_poly.pdbx_seq_one_letter_code
_entity_poly.pdbx_strand_id
1 'polypeptide(L)' 'ISDIMVGQADNLTAKEALLRWARLTTHKYPGVDVKNFTTSWRDGLAFVAIIHRNR' A
#
# COMPACT_ATOMS: atom_id res chain seq x y z
N ILE A 1 1.68 10.48 -19.23
CA ILE A 1 2.25 9.35 -18.48
C ILE A 1 2.80 9.94 -17.18
N SER A 2 1.93 10.41 -16.29
CA SER A 2 1.35 9.67 -15.15
C SER A 2 2.38 9.52 -14.01
N ASP A 3 2.31 10.50 -13.11
CA ASP A 3 2.80 10.56 -11.72
C ASP A 3 3.71 9.44 -11.23
N ILE A 4 5.00 9.57 -11.53
CA ILE A 4 6.00 9.18 -10.53
C ILE A 4 6.22 10.41 -9.66
N MET A 5 5.39 10.58 -8.62
CA MET A 5 5.70 11.48 -7.51
C MET A 5 6.93 10.95 -6.76
N VAL A 6 8.10 11.11 -7.37
CA VAL A 6 9.43 11.08 -6.73
C VAL A 6 9.55 12.40 -5.96
N GLY A 7 8.80 12.50 -4.86
CA GLY A 7 8.84 13.64 -3.95
C GLY A 7 9.25 13.15 -2.57
N GLN A 8 10.42 13.61 -2.12
CA GLN A 8 11.01 13.50 -0.77
C GLN A 8 11.29 12.08 -0.24
N ALA A 9 12.52 11.62 -0.48
CA ALA A 9 13.08 10.43 0.16
C ALA A 9 14.07 10.75 1.30
N ASP A 10 14.04 11.98 1.85
CA ASP A 10 15.03 12.41 2.86
C ASP A 10 14.58 12.23 4.32
N ASN A 11 13.32 11.85 4.58
CA ASN A 11 12.81 11.67 5.95
C ASN A 11 11.58 10.74 6.11
N LEU A 12 11.16 10.00 5.07
CA LEU A 12 10.12 8.99 5.22
C LEU A 12 10.72 7.75 5.87
N THR A 13 10.19 7.38 7.03
CA THR A 13 10.58 6.12 7.67
C THR A 13 10.26 4.96 6.73
N ALA A 14 11.06 3.88 6.76
CA ALA A 14 10.81 2.69 5.93
C ALA A 14 9.35 2.20 6.03
N LYS A 15 8.72 2.40 7.20
CA LYS A 15 7.30 2.15 7.45
C LYS A 15 6.39 2.98 6.55
N GLU A 16 6.60 4.28 6.43
CA GLU A 16 5.74 5.15 5.61
C GLU A 16 5.90 4.87 4.12
N ALA A 17 7.14 4.60 3.68
CA ALA A 17 7.41 4.17 2.31
C ALA A 17 6.67 2.87 1.97
N LEU A 18 6.72 1.87 2.86
CA LEU A 18 5.99 0.62 2.71
C LEU A 18 4.47 0.82 2.75
N LEU A 19 3.97 1.72 3.60
CA LEU A 19 2.54 2.01 3.69
C LEU A 19 2.01 2.61 2.39
N ARG A 20 2.78 3.54 1.81
CA ARG A 20 2.47 4.12 0.50
C ARG A 20 2.50 3.06 -0.59
N TRP A 21 3.52 2.20 -0.61
CA TRP A 21 3.59 1.08 -1.56
C TRP A 21 2.39 0.13 -1.41
N ALA A 22 1.99 -0.22 -0.18
CA ALA A 22 0.86 -1.11 0.08
C ALA A 22 -0.45 -0.52 -0.46
N ARG A 23 -0.71 0.77 -0.21
CA ARG A 23 -1.88 1.49 -0.75
C ARG A 23 -1.90 1.49 -2.28
N LEU A 24 -0.76 1.82 -2.90
CA LEU A 24 -0.62 1.78 -4.36
C LEU A 24 -0.75 0.37 -4.92
N THR A 25 -0.48 -0.66 -4.12
CA THR A 25 -0.61 -2.06 -4.53
C THR A 25 -2.06 -2.53 -4.44
N THR A 26 -2.80 -2.10 -3.41
CA THR A 26 -4.18 -2.50 -3.20
C THR A 26 -5.22 -1.57 -3.85
N HIS A 27 -4.82 -0.42 -4.43
CA HIS A 27 -5.77 0.57 -4.99
C HIS A 27 -6.74 0.02 -6.06
N LYS A 28 -6.40 -1.12 -6.69
CA LYS A 28 -7.23 -1.78 -7.70
C LYS A 28 -8.29 -2.71 -7.10
N TYR A 29 -8.26 -2.98 -5.80
CA TYR A 29 -9.22 -3.84 -5.13
C TYR A 29 -10.30 -3.00 -4.43
N PRO A 30 -11.53 -2.99 -4.95
CA PRO A 30 -12.63 -2.29 -4.30
C PRO A 30 -12.87 -2.87 -2.90
N GLY A 31 -12.91 -2.00 -1.90
CA GLY A 31 -13.09 -2.38 -0.49
C GLY A 31 -11.80 -2.65 0.30
N VAL A 32 -10.61 -2.56 -0.32
CA VAL A 32 -9.32 -2.75 0.37
C VAL A 32 -8.58 -1.41 0.50
N ASP A 33 -8.65 -0.80 1.68
CA ASP A 33 -7.96 0.46 1.99
C ASP A 33 -6.94 0.29 3.13
N VAL A 34 -5.66 0.32 2.78
CA VAL A 34 -4.56 0.11 3.71
C VAL A 34 -4.15 1.43 4.37
N LYS A 35 -4.80 1.79 5.48
CA LYS A 35 -4.51 3.03 6.20
C LYS A 35 -3.37 2.89 7.22
N ASN A 36 -3.21 1.71 7.79
CA ASN A 36 -2.21 1.43 8.83
C ASN A 36 -1.68 -0.02 8.72
N PHE A 37 -0.68 -0.39 9.52
CA PHE A 37 -0.16 -1.77 9.62
C PHE A 37 -0.82 -2.60 10.73
N THR A 38 -1.98 -2.18 11.21
CA THR A 38 -2.67 -2.83 12.34
C THR A 38 -4.07 -3.28 11.92
N THR A 39 -5.07 -2.40 12.01
CA THR A 39 -6.46 -2.73 11.73
C THR A 39 -6.71 -3.03 10.26
N SER A 40 -6.03 -2.33 9.34
CA SER A 40 -6.21 -2.55 7.89
C SER A 40 -5.71 -3.92 7.40
N TRP A 41 -4.95 -4.65 8.21
CA TRP A 41 -4.44 -5.98 7.88
C TRP A 41 -5.13 -7.10 8.67
N ARG A 42 -5.94 -6.73 9.68
CA ARG A 42 -6.64 -7.68 10.55
C ARG A 42 -7.63 -8.54 9.77
N ASP A 43 -8.31 -7.95 8.79
CA ASP A 43 -9.31 -8.65 7.97
C ASP A 43 -8.66 -9.54 6.89
N GLY A 44 -7.32 -9.54 6.78
CA GLY A 44 -6.56 -10.36 5.82
C GLY A 44 -6.69 -9.93 4.35
N LEU A 45 -7.69 -9.15 3.98
CA LEU A 45 -7.95 -8.69 2.61
C LEU A 45 -6.77 -7.94 1.99
N ALA A 46 -6.04 -7.14 2.80
CA ALA A 46 -4.84 -6.44 2.33
C ALA A 46 -3.74 -7.41 1.87
N PHE A 47 -3.51 -8.51 2.57
CA PHE A 47 -2.55 -9.55 2.17
C PHE A 47 -2.99 -10.27 0.90
N VAL A 48 -4.27 -10.66 0.84
CA VAL A 48 -4.84 -11.37 -0.33
C VAL A 48 -4.75 -10.50 -1.59
N ALA A 49 -5.09 -9.22 -1.48
CA ALA A 49 -4.99 -8.26 -2.57
C ALA A 49 -3.55 -8.09 -3.10
N ILE A 50 -2.56 -8.03 -2.20
CA ILE A 50 -1.14 -7.91 -2.58
C ILE A 50 -0.65 -9.19 -3.27
N ILE A 51 -0.98 -10.37 -2.74
CA ILE A 51 -0.58 -11.65 -3.35
C ILE A 51 -1.23 -11.82 -4.72
N HIS A 52 -2.54 -11.53 -4.82
CA HIS A 52 -3.28 -11.62 -6.08
C HIS A 52 -2.77 -10.62 -7.13
N ARG A 53 -2.20 -9.48 -6.73
CA ARG A 53 -1.54 -8.53 -7.66
C ARG A 53 -0.18 -9.02 -8.18
N ASN A 54 0.52 -9.89 -7.46
CA ASN A 54 1.85 -10.39 -7.83
C ASN A 54 1.81 -11.74 -8.58
N ARG A 55 0.61 -12.18 -8.97
CA ARG A 55 0.39 -13.27 -9.92
C ARG A 55 -0.06 -12.70 -11.26
#